data_AF-A0A382HNM1-F1
#
_entry.id   AF-A0A382HNM1-F1
#
_cell.length_a   1.000
_cell.length_b   1.000
_cell.length_c   1.000
_cell.angle_alpha   90.00
_cell.angle_beta   90.00
_cell.angle_gamma   90.00
#
_symmetry.space_group_name_H-M   'P 1'
#
loop_
_entity.id
_entity.type
_entity.pdbx_description
1 polymer ?
#
loop_
_entity_poly.entity_id
_entity_poly.type
_entity_poly.pdbx_seq_one_letter_code
_entity_poly.pdbx_strand_id
1 'polypeptide(L)'
;MSDIFVYGQRRPLPEDAAFESFLDPARTAVVSIDMHEGHLSDDADCPCPAPRAREIVAPIDRFHEACRARRLPIIHVRTVLRASGRDDVKGGVSAWRLVFPLYVGEIPGADQHALQGSKWTDL
;
A
#
# COMPACT_ATOMS: atom_id res chain seq x y z
N MET A 1 5.89 -28.78 0.85
CA MET A 1 5.80 -27.59 1.72
C MET A 1 6.19 -26.36 0.90
N SER A 2 5.29 -25.39 0.79
CA SER A 2 5.62 -24.07 0.29
C SER A 2 6.45 -23.32 1.33
N ASP A 3 7.36 -22.46 0.91
CA ASP A 3 8.15 -21.60 1.79
C ASP A 3 7.73 -20.14 1.66
N ILE A 4 7.87 -19.39 2.75
CA ILE A 4 7.66 -17.94 2.80
C ILE A 4 8.92 -17.23 3.29
N PHE A 5 9.00 -15.93 3.04
CA PHE A 5 10.06 -15.08 3.57
C PHE A 5 9.49 -14.15 4.64
N VAL A 6 10.05 -14.22 5.86
CA VAL A 6 9.71 -13.32 6.97
C VAL A 6 10.97 -12.56 7.34
N TYR A 7 10.97 -11.24 7.14
CA TYR A 7 12.16 -10.38 7.30
C TYR A 7 13.39 -10.89 6.53
N GLY A 8 13.19 -11.35 5.29
CA GLY A 8 14.26 -11.89 4.44
C GLY A 8 14.73 -13.31 4.80
N GLN A 9 14.21 -13.91 5.86
CA GLN A 9 14.51 -15.29 6.23
C GLN A 9 13.48 -16.25 5.65
N ARG A 10 13.95 -17.27 4.93
CA ARG A 10 13.10 -18.37 4.44
C ARG A 10 12.59 -19.18 5.63
N ARG A 11 11.28 -19.42 5.66
CA ARG A 11 10.59 -20.22 6.68
C ARG A 11 9.58 -21.15 6.00
N PRO A 12 9.38 -22.38 6.52
CA PRO A 12 8.32 -23.25 6.02
C PRO A 12 6.97 -22.61 6.31
N LEU A 13 6.04 -22.71 5.38
CA LEU A 13 4.66 -22.36 5.63
C LEU A 13 4.07 -23.34 6.66
N PRO A 14 3.41 -22.87 7.73
CA PRO A 14 2.76 -23.76 8.68
C PRO A 14 1.67 -24.59 7.99
N GLU A 15 1.72 -25.92 8.15
CA GLU A 15 0.63 -26.82 7.75
C GLU A 15 -0.36 -26.95 8.91
N ASP A 16 -1.01 -25.84 9.26
CA ASP A 16 -1.97 -25.77 10.38
C ASP A 16 -3.34 -25.30 9.91
N ALA A 17 -4.40 -25.86 10.52
CA ALA A 17 -5.77 -25.60 10.09
C ALA A 17 -6.22 -24.15 10.29
N ALA A 18 -5.62 -23.42 11.24
CA ALA A 18 -5.94 -22.00 11.44
C ALA A 18 -5.33 -21.17 10.31
N PHE A 19 -4.12 -21.49 9.86
CA PHE A 19 -3.47 -20.87 8.72
C PHE A 19 -4.22 -21.15 7.41
N GLU A 20 -4.57 -22.42 7.16
CA GLU A 20 -5.33 -22.82 5.97
C GLU A 20 -6.71 -22.14 5.89
N SER A 21 -7.30 -21.77 7.04
CA SER A 21 -8.59 -21.07 7.05
C SER A 21 -8.55 -19.70 6.36
N PHE A 22 -7.37 -19.06 6.24
CA PHE A 22 -7.18 -17.82 5.49
C PHE A 22 -7.12 -18.04 3.98
N LEU A 23 -7.03 -19.29 3.51
CA LEU A 23 -6.93 -19.64 2.09
C LEU A 23 -8.27 -20.06 1.48
N ASP A 24 -9.34 -20.13 2.27
CA ASP A 24 -10.71 -20.40 1.77
C ASP A 24 -11.22 -19.21 0.94
N PRO A 25 -11.39 -19.36 -0.39
CA PRO A 25 -11.82 -18.25 -1.23
C PRO A 25 -13.22 -17.70 -0.89
N ALA A 26 -14.07 -18.50 -0.23
CA ALA A 26 -15.39 -18.05 0.21
C ALA A 26 -15.33 -17.12 1.43
N ARG A 27 -14.19 -17.06 2.12
CA ARG A 27 -13.99 -16.33 3.38
C ARG A 27 -12.81 -15.36 3.33
N THR A 28 -12.19 -15.21 2.16
CA THR A 28 -10.97 -14.43 1.97
C THR A 28 -11.17 -13.31 0.97
N ALA A 29 -10.58 -12.15 1.25
CA ALA A 29 -10.47 -11.02 0.35
C ALA A 29 -9.02 -10.56 0.27
N VAL A 30 -8.64 -10.02 -0.89
CA VAL A 30 -7.35 -9.32 -1.07
C VAL A 30 -7.59 -7.83 -0.92
N VAL A 31 -6.70 -7.16 -0.19
CA VAL A 31 -6.70 -5.70 -0.08
C VAL A 31 -5.42 -5.17 -0.73
N SER A 32 -5.56 -4.34 -1.75
CA SER A 32 -4.46 -3.62 -2.40
C SER A 32 -4.45 -2.20 -1.86
N ILE A 33 -3.39 -1.84 -1.13
CA ILE A 33 -3.33 -0.62 -0.32
C ILE A 33 -2.38 0.37 -0.96
N ASP A 34 -2.86 1.58 -1.21
CA ASP A 34 -2.06 2.76 -1.57
C ASP A 34 -1.09 2.55 -2.74
N MET A 35 -1.50 1.74 -3.71
CA MET A 35 -0.79 1.59 -4.99
C MET A 35 -1.12 2.77 -5.92
N HIS A 36 -0.75 3.98 -5.50
CA HIS A 36 -1.05 5.23 -6.21
C HIS A 36 0.21 6.07 -6.46
N GLU A 37 0.11 7.05 -7.37
CA GLU A 37 1.22 7.90 -7.80
C GLU A 37 1.95 8.60 -6.64
N GLY A 38 1.25 8.98 -5.56
CA GLY A 38 1.86 9.56 -4.35
C GLY A 38 2.91 8.67 -3.65
N HIS A 39 3.03 7.41 -4.05
CA HIS A 39 4.09 6.48 -3.67
C HIS A 39 4.90 5.97 -4.88
N LEU A 40 4.23 5.75 -6.01
CA LEU A 40 4.79 5.03 -7.15
C LEU A 40 5.42 5.92 -8.22
N SER A 41 5.07 7.21 -8.28
CA SER A 41 5.59 8.13 -9.30
C SER A 41 7.12 8.24 -9.24
N ASP A 42 7.79 8.25 -10.39
CA ASP A 42 9.22 8.57 -10.52
C ASP A 42 9.51 10.08 -10.50
N ASP A 43 8.47 10.92 -10.40
CA ASP A 43 8.61 12.36 -10.23
C ASP A 43 9.42 12.69 -8.97
N ALA A 44 10.34 13.65 -9.09
CA ALA A 44 11.15 14.15 -7.98
C ALA A 44 10.28 14.80 -6.89
N ASP A 45 9.10 15.33 -7.26
CA ASP A 45 8.14 15.93 -6.35
C ASP A 45 7.19 14.89 -5.71
N CYS A 46 7.44 13.59 -5.90
CA CYS A 46 6.63 12.54 -5.29
C CYS A 46 6.63 12.71 -3.75
N PRO A 47 5.46 12.88 -3.11
CA PRO A 47 5.40 13.38 -1.75
C PRO A 47 5.66 12.31 -0.67
N CYS A 48 5.69 11.02 -1.03
CA CYS A 48 6.08 9.93 -0.14
C CYS A 48 6.62 8.72 -0.95
N PRO A 49 7.78 8.84 -1.60
CA PRO A 49 8.24 7.86 -2.57
C PRO A 49 8.52 6.50 -1.91
N ALA A 50 8.05 5.42 -2.55
CA ALA A 50 8.31 4.05 -2.12
C ALA A 50 9.01 3.26 -3.25
N PRO A 51 10.34 3.41 -3.44
CA PRO A 51 11.05 2.79 -4.56
C PRO A 51 10.87 1.27 -4.66
N ARG A 52 10.89 0.58 -3.52
CA ARG A 52 10.67 -0.87 -3.45
C ARG A 52 9.27 -1.30 -3.89
N ALA A 53 8.27 -0.42 -3.76
CA ALA A 53 6.91 -0.71 -4.21
C ALA A 53 6.82 -0.73 -5.75
N ARG A 54 7.59 0.11 -6.44
CA ARG A 54 7.66 0.15 -7.90
C ARG A 54 8.13 -1.19 -8.48
N GLU A 55 9.11 -1.81 -7.84
CA GLU A 55 9.63 -3.13 -8.24
C GLU A 55 8.59 -4.26 -8.18
N ILE A 56 7.53 -4.09 -7.37
CA ILE A 56 6.53 -5.13 -7.13
C ILE A 56 5.17 -4.86 -7.79
N VAL A 57 5.00 -3.78 -8.57
CA VAL A 57 3.74 -3.50 -9.28
C VAL A 57 3.36 -4.66 -10.21
N ALA A 58 4.25 -5.06 -11.12
CA ALA A 58 3.96 -6.17 -12.04
C ALA A 58 3.73 -7.52 -11.32
N PRO A 59 4.48 -7.89 -10.26
CA PRO A 59 4.11 -9.01 -9.39
C PRO A 59 2.71 -8.89 -8.76
N ILE A 60 2.31 -7.71 -8.27
CA ILE A 60 0.99 -7.45 -7.70
C ILE A 60 -0.10 -7.62 -8.76
N ASP A 61 0.11 -7.13 -9.99
CA ASP A 61 -0.85 -7.29 -11.08
C ASP A 61 -1.09 -8.77 -11.42
N ARG A 62 -0.02 -9.56 -11.53
CA ARG A 62 -0.14 -11.02 -11.74
C ARG A 62 -0.85 -11.71 -10.58
N PHE A 63 -0.61 -11.25 -9.35
CA PHE A 63 -1.34 -11.76 -8.19
C PHE A 63 -2.84 -11.42 -8.27
N HIS A 64 -3.19 -10.17 -8.63
CA HIS A 64 -4.58 -9.77 -8.84
C HIS A 64 -5.26 -10.58 -9.94
N GLU A 65 -4.58 -10.85 -11.06
CA GLU A 65 -5.09 -11.73 -12.12
C GLU A 65 -5.39 -13.14 -11.58
N ALA A 66 -4.45 -13.74 -10.84
CA ALA A 66 -4.62 -15.06 -10.23
C ALA A 66 -5.77 -15.10 -9.21
N CYS A 67 -5.99 -14.02 -8.46
CA CYS A 67 -7.11 -13.87 -7.53
C CYS A 67 -8.44 -13.76 -8.27
N ARG A 68 -8.52 -12.91 -9.31
CA ARG A 68 -9.72 -12.76 -10.16
C ARG A 68 -10.10 -14.08 -10.82
N ALA A 69 -9.12 -14.84 -11.32
CA ALA A 69 -9.36 -16.19 -11.87
C ALA A 69 -9.99 -17.17 -10.87
N ARG A 70 -9.75 -16.95 -9.57
CA ARG A 70 -10.33 -17.73 -8.45
C ARG A 70 -11.58 -17.09 -7.85
N ARG A 71 -12.09 -16.01 -8.44
CA ARG A 71 -13.24 -15.23 -7.95
C ARG A 71 -13.03 -14.66 -6.54
N LEU A 72 -11.79 -14.42 -6.14
CA LEU A 72 -11.48 -13.71 -4.91
C LEU A 72 -11.81 -12.21 -5.09
N PRO A 73 -12.53 -11.58 -4.15
CA PRO A 73 -12.71 -10.14 -4.15
C PRO A 73 -11.38 -9.44 -3.91
N ILE A 74 -11.12 -8.39 -4.70
CA ILE A 74 -9.97 -7.51 -4.55
C ILE A 74 -10.49 -6.12 -4.23
N ILE A 75 -10.13 -5.61 -3.06
CA ILE A 75 -10.51 -4.29 -2.57
C ILE A 75 -9.32 -3.37 -2.74
N HIS A 76 -9.43 -2.41 -3.66
CA HIS A 76 -8.44 -1.35 -3.79
C HIS A 76 -8.79 -0.24 -2.81
N VAL A 77 -7.86 0.06 -1.91
CA VAL A 77 -7.97 1.14 -0.95
C VAL A 77 -6.90 2.17 -1.29
N ARG A 78 -7.31 3.44 -1.32
CA ARG A 78 -6.41 4.57 -1.43
C ARG A 78 -6.69 5.57 -0.32
N THR A 79 -5.64 6.10 0.28
CA THR A 79 -5.70 7.24 1.16
C THR A 79 -6.00 8.49 0.32
N VAL A 80 -7.02 9.26 0.72
CA VAL A 80 -7.36 10.55 0.12
C VAL A 80 -7.73 11.53 1.24
N LEU A 81 -7.06 12.67 1.27
CA LEU A 81 -7.22 13.76 2.24
C LEU A 81 -7.91 14.93 1.55
N ARG A 82 -8.88 15.57 2.21
CA ARG A 82 -9.67 16.65 1.60
C ARG A 82 -8.75 17.81 1.21
N ALA A 83 -8.97 18.37 0.03
CA ALA A 83 -8.24 19.54 -0.46
C ALA A 83 -8.30 20.76 0.49
N SER A 84 -9.33 20.81 1.36
CA SER A 84 -9.44 21.84 2.39
C SER A 84 -8.40 21.72 3.51
N GLY A 85 -7.72 20.56 3.63
CA GLY A 85 -6.76 20.23 4.69
C GLY A 85 -7.37 19.95 6.05
N ARG A 86 -8.71 19.83 6.16
CA ARG A 86 -9.41 19.76 7.46
C ARG A 86 -9.23 18.43 8.17
N ASP A 87 -8.97 17.37 7.42
CA ASP A 87 -8.65 16.03 7.91
C ASP A 87 -7.15 15.77 7.96
N ASP A 88 -6.33 16.83 7.87
CA ASP A 88 -4.87 16.70 7.88
C ASP A 88 -4.17 18.03 8.26
N VAL A 89 -3.44 18.69 7.34
CA VAL A 89 -2.54 19.83 7.60
C VAL A 89 -3.15 21.05 8.29
N LYS A 90 -4.47 21.26 8.22
CA LYS A 90 -5.20 22.34 8.92
C LYS A 90 -6.10 21.82 10.06
N GLY A 91 -6.08 20.52 10.31
CA GLY A 91 -6.85 19.85 11.35
C GLY A 91 -5.95 19.02 12.26
N GLY A 92 -6.33 17.77 12.49
CA GLY A 92 -5.46 16.79 13.14
C GLY A 92 -4.46 16.26 12.12
N VAL A 93 -3.20 16.68 12.23
CA VAL A 93 -2.11 16.26 11.34
C VAL A 93 -1.96 14.74 11.41
N SER A 94 -1.89 14.10 10.24
CA SER A 94 -1.66 12.65 10.15
C SER A 94 -0.36 12.25 10.85
N ALA A 95 -0.40 11.22 11.69
CA ALA A 95 0.74 10.82 12.53
C ALA A 95 2.01 10.56 11.73
N TRP A 96 1.91 9.97 10.53
CA TRP A 96 3.05 9.68 9.66
C TRP A 96 3.85 10.94 9.29
N ARG A 97 3.20 12.10 9.15
CA ARG A 97 3.88 13.38 8.85
C ARG A 97 4.83 13.80 9.96
N LEU A 98 4.56 13.37 11.19
CA LEU A 98 5.37 13.67 12.36
C LEU A 98 6.46 12.62 12.58
N VAL A 99 6.13 11.34 12.39
CA VAL A 99 7.05 10.24 12.74
C VAL A 99 7.94 9.80 11.58
N PHE A 100 7.49 9.89 10.33
CA PHE A 100 8.26 9.38 9.20
C PHE A 100 9.51 10.21 8.91
N PRO A 101 9.49 11.57 9.00
CA PRO A 101 10.70 12.37 8.87
C PRO A 101 11.80 12.06 9.89
N LEU A 102 11.47 11.46 11.04
CA LEU A 102 12.46 11.01 12.03
C LEU A 102 13.36 9.88 11.49
N TYR A 103 12.92 9.16 10.45
CA TYR A 103 13.65 8.05 9.83
C TYR A 103 14.34 8.44 8.53
N VAL A 104 13.72 9.33 7.74
CA VAL A 104 14.18 9.65 6.37
C VAL A 104 14.55 11.11 6.14
N GLY A 105 14.39 11.97 7.15
CA GLY A 105 14.53 13.43 7.02
C GLY A 105 13.27 14.10 6.49
N GLU A 106 13.31 15.43 6.33
CA GLU A 106 12.20 16.18 5.74
C GLU A 106 11.92 15.71 4.30
N ILE A 107 10.65 15.55 3.96
CA ILE A 107 10.21 15.19 2.61
C ILE A 107 9.56 16.43 2.00
N PRO A 108 10.21 17.07 1.01
CA PRO A 108 9.60 18.17 0.27
C PRO A 108 8.24 17.75 -0.30
N GLY A 109 7.24 18.63 -0.17
CA GLY A 109 5.91 18.37 -0.73
C GLY A 109 5.09 17.30 0.01
N ALA A 110 5.52 16.80 1.17
CA ALA A 110 4.77 15.81 1.95
C ALA A 110 3.30 16.20 2.13
N ASP A 111 2.99 17.48 2.32
CA ASP A 111 1.62 18.03 2.49
C ASP A 111 0.70 17.82 1.27
N GLN A 112 1.27 17.46 0.12
CA GLN A 112 0.52 17.08 -1.07
C GLN A 112 0.19 15.57 -1.12
N HIS A 113 0.78 14.77 -0.24
CA HIS A 113 0.51 13.33 -0.19
C HIS A 113 -0.97 13.07 0.04
N ALA A 114 -1.55 12.18 -0.78
CA ALA A 114 -2.97 11.82 -0.76
C ALA A 114 -3.94 13.00 -0.96
N LEU A 115 -3.49 14.17 -1.43
CA LEU A 115 -4.37 15.34 -1.56
C LEU A 115 -5.44 15.13 -2.64
N GLN A 116 -6.72 15.25 -2.26
CA GLN A 116 -7.85 15.08 -3.16
C GLN A 116 -7.75 15.98 -4.39
N GLY A 117 -7.93 15.39 -5.57
CA GLY A 117 -7.89 16.11 -6.85
C GLY A 117 -6.47 16.39 -7.36
N SER A 118 -5.44 16.00 -6.62
CA SER A 118 -4.07 15.96 -7.12
C SER A 118 -3.79 14.64 -7.84
N LYS A 119 -2.80 14.66 -8.74
CA LYS A 119 -2.30 13.46 -9.42
C LYS A 119 -1.77 12.41 -8.44
N TRP A 120 -1.39 12.80 -7.23
CA TRP A 120 -0.84 11.89 -6.23
C TRP A 120 -1.84 10.84 -5.71
N THR A 121 -3.11 10.97 -6.07
CA THR A 121 -4.17 9.99 -5.75
C THR A 121 -4.56 9.10 -6.92
N ASP A 122 -3.90 9.25 -8.08
CA ASP A 122 -4.15 8.44 -9.28
C ASP A 122 -3.56 7.02 -9.11
N LEU A 123 -4.27 6.02 -9.65
CA LEU A 123 -3.90 4.59 -9.61
C LEU A 123 -3.14 4.17 -10.87
#